data_AF-A0A963ABV8-F1
#
_entry.id   AF-A0A963ABV8-F1
#
_cell.length_a   1.000
_cell.length_b   1.000
_cell.length_c   1.000
_cell.angle_alpha   90.00
_cell.angle_beta   90.00
_cell.angle_gamma   90.00
#
_symmetry.space_group_name_H-M   'P 1'
#
loop_
_entity.id
_entity.type
_entity.pdbx_description
1 polymer ?
#
loop_
_entity_poly.entity_id
_entity_poly.type
_entity_poly.pdbx_seq_one_letter_code
_entity_poly.pdbx_strand_id
1 'polypeptide(L)'
;MIYKGSCHCGAVVFEVEAPEAIEADRCNCSICSKSGFLHLIVPARNFTLLSGEDSLSTYTFNTGVARHTFCKVCGVKPFYTPRSNPDGVDVNVNCLDTQPKSIRILEFDGRNWEKNAHKVAHKSK
;
A
#
# COMPACT_ATOMS: atom_id res chain seq x y z
N MET A 1 10.07 -9.94 -9.08
CA MET A 1 10.73 -10.53 -7.89
C MET A 1 9.69 -10.63 -6.79
N ILE A 2 9.76 -11.66 -5.96
CA ILE A 2 8.89 -11.78 -4.78
C ILE A 2 9.58 -11.11 -3.59
N TYR A 3 8.91 -10.17 -2.96
CA TYR A 3 9.32 -9.52 -1.72
C TYR A 3 8.50 -10.06 -0.56
N LYS A 4 9.17 -10.39 0.55
CA LYS A 4 8.49 -10.60 1.83
C LYS A 4 8.33 -9.27 2.54
N GLY A 5 7.23 -9.14 3.26
CA GLY A 5 6.98 -8.00 4.12
C GLY A 5 6.14 -8.34 5.33
N SER A 6 6.19 -7.46 6.31
CA SER A 6 5.49 -7.65 7.57
C SER A 6 5.08 -6.31 8.20
N CYS A 7 4.10 -6.37 9.10
CA CYS A 7 3.90 -5.28 10.05
C CYS A 7 5.02 -5.28 11.09
N HIS A 8 5.20 -4.18 11.84
CA HIS A 8 6.29 -4.05 12.82
C HIS A 8 6.40 -5.21 13.83
N CYS A 9 5.28 -5.71 14.35
CA CYS A 9 5.28 -6.81 15.32
C CYS A 9 5.33 -8.21 14.70
N GLY A 10 5.39 -8.34 13.37
CA GLY A 10 5.41 -9.63 12.67
C GLY A 10 4.08 -10.41 12.67
N ALA A 11 3.04 -9.92 13.37
CA ALA A 11 1.72 -10.58 13.43
C ALA A 11 1.00 -10.67 12.07
N VAL A 12 1.32 -9.77 11.14
CA VAL A 12 0.84 -9.76 9.76
C VAL A 12 2.05 -9.93 8.84
N VAL A 13 2.02 -10.95 7.99
CA VAL A 13 3.09 -11.26 7.03
C VAL A 13 2.48 -11.45 5.65
N PHE A 14 3.15 -10.92 4.63
CA PHE A 14 2.69 -10.97 3.25
C PHE A 14 3.85 -11.16 2.28
N GLU A 15 3.50 -11.53 1.05
CA GLU A 15 4.38 -11.50 -0.11
C GLU A 15 3.79 -10.62 -1.21
N VAL A 16 4.67 -9.97 -1.95
CA VAL A 16 4.29 -9.17 -3.12
C VAL A 16 5.27 -9.38 -4.28
N GLU A 17 4.73 -9.61 -5.47
CA GLU A 17 5.50 -9.63 -6.71
C GLU A 17 5.61 -8.23 -7.30
N ALA A 18 6.83 -7.69 -7.36
CA ALA A 18 7.14 -6.38 -7.90
C ALA A 18 8.49 -6.36 -8.66
N PRO A 19 8.78 -5.32 -9.47
CA PRO A 19 10.08 -5.14 -10.11
C PRO A 19 11.21 -4.92 -9.10
N GLU A 20 12.46 -5.24 -9.49
CA GLU A 20 13.65 -5.02 -8.63
C GLU A 20 13.88 -3.55 -8.26
N ALA A 21 13.58 -2.67 -9.22
CA ALA A 21 13.58 -1.22 -9.04
C ALA A 21 12.14 -0.75 -8.84
N ILE A 22 11.84 -0.27 -7.63
CA ILE A 22 10.48 0.10 -7.24
C ILE A 22 10.28 1.60 -7.50
N GLU A 23 9.17 1.95 -8.15
CA GLU A 23 8.64 3.31 -8.14
C GLU A 23 7.50 3.38 -7.11
N ALA A 24 7.65 4.24 -6.11
CA ALA A 24 6.68 4.42 -5.04
C ALA A 24 6.11 5.83 -5.05
N ASP A 25 4.81 5.99 -4.86
CA ASP A 25 4.22 7.33 -4.75
C ASP A 25 4.20 7.81 -3.30
N ARG A 26 4.50 9.09 -3.10
CA ARG A 26 4.26 9.81 -1.85
C ARG A 26 3.06 10.72 -2.02
N CYS A 27 1.95 10.38 -1.36
CA CYS A 27 0.71 11.13 -1.45
C CYS A 27 0.59 12.19 -0.35
N ASN A 28 0.25 13.43 -0.74
CA ASN A 28 0.10 14.57 0.17
C ASN A 28 -1.31 14.73 0.79
N CYS A 29 -2.23 13.77 0.59
CA CYS A 29 -3.57 13.82 1.17
C CYS A 29 -3.52 13.59 2.69
N SER A 30 -4.58 14.02 3.40
CA SER A 30 -4.57 14.09 4.87
C SER A 30 -4.23 12.76 5.57
N ILE A 31 -4.81 11.64 5.12
CA ILE A 31 -4.52 10.32 5.72
C ILE A 31 -3.14 9.81 5.33
N CYS A 32 -2.74 9.93 4.06
CA CYS A 32 -1.46 9.41 3.57
C CYS A 32 -0.29 10.14 4.21
N SER A 33 -0.34 11.48 4.27
CA SER A 33 0.66 12.30 4.95
C SER A 33 0.78 12.00 6.44
N LYS A 34 -0.35 11.77 7.15
CA LYS A 34 -0.33 11.40 8.57
C LYS A 34 0.26 10.00 8.80
N SER A 35 -0.01 9.06 7.91
CA SER A 35 0.50 7.68 8.02
C SER A 35 1.93 7.50 7.50
N GLY A 36 2.51 8.49 6.80
CA GLY A 36 3.83 8.36 6.17
C GLY A 36 3.90 7.25 5.11
N PHE A 37 2.78 6.96 4.45
CA PHE A 37 2.67 5.80 3.55
C PHE A 37 3.39 6.04 2.22
N LEU A 38 4.22 5.08 1.80
CA LEU A 38 4.87 5.05 0.49
C LEU A 38 4.22 3.98 -0.37
N HIS A 39 3.52 4.42 -1.41
CA HIS A 39 2.55 3.61 -2.16
C HIS A 39 3.24 2.74 -3.21
N LEU A 40 3.04 1.43 -3.12
CA LEU A 40 3.34 0.46 -4.17
C LEU A 40 2.06 -0.28 -4.55
N ILE A 41 1.40 0.20 -5.59
CA ILE A 41 0.16 -0.39 -6.09
C ILE A 41 0.49 -1.52 -7.05
N VAL A 42 -0.09 -2.69 -6.79
CA VAL A 42 0.06 -3.91 -7.62
C VAL A 42 -1.31 -4.52 -7.92
N PRO A 43 -1.44 -5.31 -9.01
CA PRO A 43 -2.60 -6.17 -9.22
C PRO A 43 -2.81 -7.12 -8.05
N ALA A 44 -4.06 -7.46 -7.69
CA ALA A 44 -4.32 -8.39 -6.57
C ALA A 44 -3.65 -9.76 -6.74
N ARG A 45 -3.51 -10.25 -7.98
CA ARG A 45 -2.80 -11.51 -8.31
C ARG A 45 -1.32 -11.52 -7.90
N ASN A 46 -0.72 -10.34 -7.70
CA ASN A 46 0.68 -10.18 -7.31
C ASN A 46 0.85 -10.07 -5.78
N PHE A 47 -0.22 -10.16 -4.99
CA PHE A 47 -0.17 -10.02 -3.53
C PHE A 47 -0.74 -11.26 -2.85
N THR A 48 -0.06 -11.75 -1.83
CA THR A 48 -0.52 -12.86 -1.00
C THR A 48 -0.35 -12.51 0.47
N LEU A 49 -1.46 -12.52 1.23
CA LEU A 49 -1.39 -12.51 2.69
C LEU A 49 -0.98 -13.90 3.17
N LEU A 50 0.15 -14.02 3.87
CA LEU A 50 0.66 -15.30 4.35
C LEU A 50 0.12 -15.64 5.74
N SER A 51 -0.04 -14.63 6.61
CA SER A 51 -0.58 -14.80 7.95
C SER A 51 -1.11 -13.49 8.54
N GLY A 52 -1.89 -13.61 9.62
CA GLY A 52 -2.30 -12.46 10.42
C GLY A 52 -3.64 -11.86 10.05
N GLU A 53 -4.50 -12.57 9.30
CA GLU A 53 -5.85 -12.10 8.94
C GLU A 53 -6.64 -11.64 10.18
N ASP A 54 -6.63 -12.44 11.24
CA ASP A 54 -7.27 -12.11 12.52
C ASP A 54 -6.64 -10.89 13.22
N SER A 55 -5.42 -10.50 12.85
CA SER A 55 -4.72 -9.33 13.39
C SER A 55 -4.95 -8.05 12.57
N LEU A 56 -5.75 -8.11 11.50
CA LEU A 56 -6.08 -6.94 10.68
C LEU A 56 -7.30 -6.20 11.23
N SER A 57 -7.31 -4.89 11.06
CA SER A 57 -8.47 -4.01 11.19
C SER A 57 -8.55 -3.12 9.96
N THR A 58 -9.76 -2.66 9.62
CA THR A 58 -9.99 -1.82 8.44
C THR A 58 -10.70 -0.54 8.82
N TYR A 59 -10.20 0.58 8.31
CA TYR A 59 -10.82 1.89 8.41
C TYR A 59 -11.23 2.39 7.02
N THR A 60 -12.45 2.90 6.90
CA THR A 60 -12.99 3.50 5.66
C THR A 60 -13.56 4.89 5.95
N PHE A 61 -13.51 5.78 4.97
CA PHE A 61 -14.08 7.12 5.07
C PHE A 61 -14.38 7.68 3.67
N ASN A 62 -14.98 8.88 3.61
CA ASN A 62 -15.33 9.57 2.36
C ASN A 62 -16.20 8.68 1.45
N THR A 63 -15.71 8.26 0.28
CA THR A 63 -16.48 7.42 -0.64
C THR A 63 -16.63 5.98 -0.15
N GLY A 64 -15.93 5.57 0.91
CA GLY A 64 -15.95 4.21 1.45
C GLY A 64 -15.23 3.16 0.59
N VAL A 65 -14.73 3.55 -0.59
CA VAL A 65 -14.07 2.63 -1.55
C VAL A 65 -12.70 2.18 -1.05
N ALA A 66 -11.89 3.11 -0.53
CA ALA A 66 -10.60 2.75 0.05
C ALA A 66 -10.80 2.01 1.37
N ARG A 67 -10.16 0.84 1.50
CA ARG A 67 -10.20 0.01 2.71
C ARG A 67 -8.82 0.06 3.35
N HIS A 68 -8.60 1.00 4.28
CA HIS A 68 -7.31 1.18 4.95
C HIS A 68 -7.07 0.09 6.00
N THR A 69 -6.35 -0.96 5.61
CA THR A 69 -6.10 -2.14 6.45
C THR A 69 -4.81 -2.00 7.24
N PHE A 70 -4.86 -2.18 8.56
CA PHE A 70 -3.69 -2.07 9.44
C PHE A 70 -3.68 -3.17 10.50
N CYS A 71 -2.50 -3.44 11.03
CA CYS A 71 -2.32 -4.36 12.13
C CYS A 71 -2.93 -3.77 13.41
N LYS A 72 -3.92 -4.44 13.99
CA LYS A 72 -4.57 -3.99 15.23
C LYS A 72 -3.70 -4.13 16.48
N VAL A 73 -2.56 -4.83 16.38
CA VAL A 73 -1.60 -5.04 17.48
C VAL A 73 -0.59 -3.89 17.55
N CYS A 74 0.05 -3.52 16.42
CA CYS A 74 1.10 -2.49 16.39
C CYS A 74 0.71 -1.18 15.68
N GLY A 75 -0.48 -1.10 15.07
CA GLY A 75 -0.97 0.08 14.36
C GLY A 75 -0.36 0.30 12.98
N VAL A 76 0.64 -0.48 12.57
CA VAL A 76 1.27 -0.35 11.24
C VAL A 76 0.29 -0.74 10.14
N LYS A 77 0.25 0.05 9.07
CA LYS A 77 -0.53 -0.17 7.85
C LYS A 77 0.37 -0.79 6.76
N PRO A 78 0.52 -2.12 6.69
CA PRO A 78 1.44 -2.77 5.75
C PRO A 78 0.93 -2.76 4.30
N PHE A 79 -0.38 -2.83 4.11
CA PHE A 79 -1.02 -2.78 2.81
C PHE A 79 -2.47 -2.36 2.97
N TYR A 80 -3.14 -1.95 1.88
CA TYR A 80 -4.57 -1.67 1.90
C TYR A 80 -5.16 -1.71 0.48
N THR A 81 -6.49 -1.65 0.34
CA THR A 81 -7.13 -1.49 -0.98
C THR A 81 -7.35 -0.01 -1.27
N PRO A 82 -6.70 0.58 -2.29
CA PRO A 82 -6.79 2.01 -2.59
C PRO A 82 -8.04 2.37 -3.39
N ARG A 83 -8.50 3.63 -3.27
CA ARG A 83 -9.65 4.15 -4.04
C ARG A 83 -9.40 4.13 -5.55
N SER A 84 -8.17 4.39 -6.01
CA SER A 84 -7.82 4.43 -7.44
C SER A 84 -7.79 3.05 -8.10
N ASN A 85 -7.56 2.00 -7.31
CA ASN A 85 -7.31 0.64 -7.78
C ASN A 85 -8.06 -0.34 -6.86
N PRO A 86 -9.41 -0.33 -6.88
CA PRO A 86 -10.22 -1.18 -5.99
C PRO A 86 -10.07 -2.69 -6.30
N ASP A 87 -9.47 -3.02 -7.44
CA ASP A 87 -9.11 -4.35 -7.93
C ASP A 87 -7.66 -4.76 -7.56
N GLY A 88 -6.90 -3.87 -6.93
CA GLY A 88 -5.50 -4.07 -6.57
C GLY A 88 -5.23 -3.98 -5.08
N VAL A 89 -3.95 -4.11 -4.74
CA VAL A 89 -3.42 -3.93 -3.38
C VAL A 89 -2.34 -2.87 -3.42
N ASP A 90 -2.36 -1.98 -2.42
CA ASP A 90 -1.38 -0.92 -2.25
C ASP A 90 -0.53 -1.23 -1.03
N VAL A 91 0.72 -1.65 -1.28
CA VAL A 91 1.70 -2.05 -0.26
C VAL A 91 2.47 -0.83 0.21
N ASN A 92 2.72 -0.75 1.52
CA ASN A 92 3.64 0.22 2.09
C ASN A 92 5.07 -0.28 1.88
N VAL A 93 5.86 0.42 1.06
CA VAL A 93 7.25 0.02 0.78
C VAL A 93 8.11 -0.06 2.06
N ASN A 94 7.75 0.71 3.10
CA ASN A 94 8.43 0.66 4.40
C ASN A 94 8.18 -0.64 5.18
N CYS A 95 7.26 -1.49 4.73
CA CYS A 95 6.94 -2.78 5.35
C CYS A 95 7.51 -3.97 4.56
N LEU A 96 8.37 -3.73 3.56
CA LEU A 96 9.13 -4.79 2.91
C LEU A 96 10.32 -5.16 3.80
N ASP A 97 10.41 -6.44 4.13
CA ASP A 97 11.54 -6.99 4.91
C ASP A 97 12.74 -7.27 3.99
N THR A 98 12.47 -7.56 2.72
CA THR A 98 13.49 -7.68 1.68
C THR A 98 13.76 -6.32 1.04
N GLN A 99 15.02 -5.87 1.04
CA GLN A 99 15.39 -4.58 0.47
C GLN A 99 15.32 -4.58 -1.07
N PRO A 100 14.58 -3.66 -1.69
CA PRO A 100 14.61 -3.46 -3.15
C PRO A 100 15.96 -2.93 -3.61
N LYS A 101 16.31 -3.18 -4.88
CA LYS A 101 17.57 -2.70 -5.47
C LYS A 101 17.63 -1.17 -5.49
N SER A 102 16.50 -0.53 -5.77
CA SER A 102 16.33 0.91 -5.68
C SER A 102 14.86 1.25 -5.44
N ILE A 103 14.63 2.41 -4.81
CA ILE A 103 13.30 2.97 -4.63
C ILE A 103 13.34 4.40 -5.15
N ARG A 104 12.58 4.68 -6.21
CA ARG A 104 12.35 6.03 -6.71
C ARG A 104 11.02 6.55 -6.17
N ILE A 105 11.06 7.69 -5.48
CA ILE A 105 9.86 8.31 -4.92
C ILE A 105 9.30 9.31 -5.93
N LEU A 106 8.01 9.16 -6.26
CA LEU A 106 7.24 10.08 -7.09
C LEU A 106 6.26 10.84 -6.20
N GLU A 107 6.28 12.17 -6.25
CA GLU A 107 5.34 12.98 -5.47
C GLU A 107 3.95 12.96 -6.14
N PHE A 108 2.91 12.71 -5.35
CA PHE A 108 1.51 12.65 -5.81
C PHE A 108 0.63 13.65 -5.06
N ASP A 109 -0.06 14.48 -5.83
CA ASP A 109 -0.98 15.49 -5.31
C ASP A 109 -2.38 14.91 -5.07
N GLY A 110 -2.51 14.18 -3.96
CA GLY A 110 -3.78 13.63 -3.49
C GLY A 110 -4.73 14.64 -2.85
N ARG A 111 -4.29 15.86 -2.55
CA ARG A 111 -5.19 16.96 -2.14
C ARG A 111 -6.08 17.43 -3.29
N ASN A 112 -5.57 17.37 -4.52
CA ASN A 112 -6.31 17.68 -5.74
C ASN A 112 -6.65 16.38 -6.51
N TRP A 113 -7.35 15.45 -5.85
CA TRP A 113 -7.59 14.09 -6.34
C TRP A 113 -8.19 14.05 -7.75
N GLU A 114 -9.26 14.81 -7.99
CA GLU A 114 -10.05 14.80 -9.22
C GLU A 114 -9.21 15.20 -10.45
N LYS A 115 -8.15 16.00 -10.24
CA LYS A 115 -7.20 16.40 -11.29
C LYS A 115 -6.09 15.37 -11.52
N ASN A 116 -5.80 14.52 -10.55
CA ASN A 116 -4.59 13.69 -10.54
C ASN A 116 -4.83 12.17 -10.54
N ALA A 117 -6.04 11.70 -10.21
CA ALA A 117 -6.32 10.26 -10.04
C ALA A 117 -5.97 9.40 -11.28
N HIS A 118 -6.11 9.95 -12.49
CA HIS A 118 -5.76 9.26 -13.74
C HIS A 118 -4.28 8.82 -13.80
N LYS A 119 -3.39 9.50 -13.07
CA LYS A 119 -1.95 9.19 -13.02
C LYS A 119 -1.64 7.87 -12.31
N VAL A 120 -2.54 7.34 -11.49
CA VAL A 120 -2.33 6.10 -10.71
C VAL A 120 -3.34 5.00 -11.04
N ALA A 121 -4.44 5.32 -11.73
CA ALA A 121 -5.52 4.37 -12.05
C ALA A 121 -5.10 3.17 -12.94
N HIS A 122 -3.93 3.22 -13.57
CA HIS A 122 -3.42 2.13 -14.41
C HIS A 122 -2.56 1.11 -13.65
N LYS A 123 -2.14 1.40 -12.41
CA LYS A 123 -1.11 0.62 -11.70
C LYS A 123 -1.52 -0.80 -11.28
N SER A 124 -2.82 -1.10 -11.18
CA SER A 124 -3.33 -2.44 -10.85
C SER A 124 -3.66 -3.31 -12.07
N LYS A 125 -3.45 -2.81 -13.29
CA LYS A 125 -3.77 -3.55 -14.52
C LYS A 125 -2.66 -4.56 -14.84
#